data_AF-A0A4W5N705-F1
#
_entry.id   AF-A0A4W5N705-F1
#
_cell.length_a   1.000
_cell.length_b   1.000
_cell.length_c   1.000
_cell.angle_alpha   90.00
_cell.angle_beta   90.00
_cell.angle_gamma   90.00
#
_symmetry.space_group_name_H-M   'P 1'
#
loop_
_entity.id
_entity.type
_entity.pdbx_description
1 polymer ?
#
loop_
_entity_poly.entity_id
_entity_poly.type
_entity_poly.pdbx_seq_one_letter_code
_entity_poly.pdbx_strand_id
1 'polypeptide(L)'
;LWLVVCLLSHRGKGCVFGTDGVRVPICSLKRPFFREQCPTLAGKPKQFFIQACKGTSYQVETVINSSVQREVQGEGHNEADGGTIESIPAEADFLVGMATVDDCRSFRHTREGTIYIHYANSWGREGRSC
;
A
#
# COMPACT_ATOMS: atom_id res chain seq x y z
N LEU A 1 -7.82 -2.17 -18.89
CA LEU A 1 -8.64 -2.21 -17.66
C LEU A 1 -7.70 -2.41 -16.48
N TRP A 2 -7.70 -1.48 -15.54
CA TRP A 2 -6.85 -1.47 -14.34
C TRP A 2 -7.73 -1.80 -13.13
N LEU A 3 -7.17 -2.36 -12.06
CA LEU A 3 -7.92 -2.64 -10.83
C LEU A 3 -7.51 -1.66 -9.74
N VAL A 4 -8.50 -1.02 -9.12
CA VAL A 4 -8.32 -0.22 -7.91
C VAL A 4 -9.27 -0.75 -6.85
N VAL A 5 -8.74 -1.10 -5.68
CA VAL A 5 -9.50 -1.58 -4.53
C VAL A 5 -9.23 -0.66 -3.34
N CYS A 6 -10.30 -0.10 -2.76
CA CYS A 6 -10.23 0.72 -1.55
C CYS A 6 -10.84 -0.07 -0.38
N LEU A 7 -10.03 -0.39 0.62
CA LEU A 7 -10.46 -1.12 1.82
C LEU A 7 -10.46 -0.18 3.02
N LEU A 8 -11.63 0.00 3.65
CA LEU A 8 -11.80 0.81 4.85
C LEU A 8 -12.35 -0.07 5.97
N SER A 9 -11.50 -0.47 6.92
CA SER A 9 -11.92 -1.35 8.02
C SER A 9 -11.08 -1.12 9.29
N HIS A 10 -11.30 -1.91 10.33
CA HIS A 10 -10.33 -2.09 11.41
C HIS A 10 -9.18 -2.99 10.93
N ARG A 11 -7.97 -2.75 11.42
CA ARG A 11 -6.78 -3.50 11.02
C ARG A 11 -6.33 -4.48 12.09
N GLY A 12 -5.82 -5.62 11.67
CA GLY A 12 -4.97 -6.51 12.44
C GLY A 12 -3.53 -6.50 11.90
N LYS A 13 -2.56 -7.15 12.57
CA LYS A 13 -1.19 -7.23 12.00
C LYS A 13 -1.28 -8.09 10.73
N GLY A 14 -0.91 -7.54 9.58
CA GLY A 14 -1.02 -8.19 8.27
C GLY A 14 -2.43 -8.54 7.79
N CYS A 15 -3.49 -8.01 8.42
CA CYS A 15 -4.89 -8.36 8.10
C CYS A 15 -5.85 -7.18 8.30
N VAL A 16 -7.06 -7.31 7.78
CA VAL A 16 -8.20 -6.43 8.07
C VAL A 16 -9.29 -7.24 8.76
N PHE A 17 -10.21 -6.58 9.44
CA PHE A 17 -11.38 -7.22 10.04
C PHE A 17 -12.59 -7.14 9.09
N GLY A 18 -13.36 -8.22 9.01
CA GLY A 18 -14.71 -8.18 8.48
C GLY A 18 -15.68 -7.52 9.46
N THR A 19 -16.89 -7.21 9.00
CA THR A 19 -17.96 -6.70 9.88
C THR A 19 -18.42 -7.72 10.91
N ASP A 20 -18.14 -9.00 10.66
CA ASP A 20 -18.30 -10.13 11.56
C ASP A 20 -17.19 -10.25 12.62
N GLY A 21 -16.19 -9.34 12.59
CA GLY A 21 -15.03 -9.38 13.47
C GLY A 21 -14.01 -10.46 13.08
N VAL A 22 -14.17 -11.13 11.94
CA VAL A 22 -13.24 -12.16 11.47
C VAL A 22 -12.02 -11.49 10.82
N ARG A 23 -10.83 -12.00 11.11
CA ARG A 23 -9.58 -11.51 10.52
C ARG A 23 -9.37 -12.08 9.13
N VAL A 24 -9.15 -11.21 8.17
CA VAL A 24 -8.84 -11.56 6.78
C VAL A 24 -7.43 -11.07 6.43
N PRO A 25 -6.47 -11.99 6.14
CA PRO A 25 -5.13 -11.61 5.73
C PRO A 25 -5.14 -10.77 4.45
N ILE A 26 -4.28 -9.74 4.38
CA ILE A 26 -4.19 -8.89 3.18
C ILE A 26 -3.75 -9.72 1.96
N CYS A 27 -2.87 -10.70 2.15
CA CYS A 27 -2.47 -11.64 1.10
C CYS A 27 -3.68 -12.41 0.54
N SER A 28 -4.59 -12.88 1.39
CA SER A 28 -5.82 -13.56 0.96
C SER A 28 -6.75 -12.65 0.15
N LEU A 29 -6.79 -11.35 0.43
CA LEU A 29 -7.56 -10.38 -0.34
C LEU A 29 -6.97 -10.10 -1.73
N LYS A 30 -5.64 -10.15 -1.87
CA LYS A 30 -4.97 -9.97 -3.16
C LYS A 30 -5.05 -11.21 -4.04
N ARG A 31 -5.08 -12.40 -3.43
CA ARG A 31 -4.97 -13.70 -4.09
C ARG A 31 -5.89 -13.90 -5.31
N PRO A 32 -7.18 -13.50 -5.28
CA PRO A 32 -8.07 -13.63 -6.44
C PRO A 32 -7.59 -12.87 -7.69
N PHE A 33 -6.72 -11.89 -7.53
CA PHE A 33 -6.20 -11.04 -8.60
C PHE A 33 -4.76 -11.37 -8.99
N PHE A 34 -4.21 -12.47 -8.47
CA PHE A 34 -2.93 -13.00 -8.96
C PHE A 34 -3.06 -13.42 -10.41
N ARG A 35 -1.94 -13.41 -11.13
CA ARG A 35 -1.87 -13.69 -12.57
C ARG A 35 -2.60 -14.97 -12.96
N GLU A 36 -2.43 -16.02 -12.16
CA GLU A 36 -2.97 -17.36 -12.42
C GLU A 36 -4.49 -17.42 -12.22
N GLN A 37 -5.03 -16.59 -11.31
CA GLN A 37 -6.44 -16.54 -10.97
C GLN A 37 -7.22 -15.49 -11.77
N CYS A 38 -6.53 -14.45 -12.26
CA CYS A 38 -7.11 -13.40 -13.08
C CYS A 38 -6.21 -13.04 -14.27
N PRO A 39 -6.13 -13.91 -15.31
CA PRO A 39 -5.26 -13.67 -16.47
C PRO A 39 -5.56 -12.34 -17.19
N THR A 40 -6.80 -11.87 -17.13
CA THR A 40 -7.22 -10.58 -17.72
C THR A 40 -6.53 -9.36 -17.09
N LEU A 41 -5.99 -9.49 -15.88
CA LEU A 41 -5.22 -8.47 -15.15
C LEU A 41 -3.72 -8.77 -15.10
N ALA A 42 -3.23 -9.81 -15.79
CA ALA A 42 -1.80 -10.11 -15.88
C ALA A 42 -1.04 -8.98 -16.58
N GLY A 43 0.08 -8.53 -16.01
CA GLY A 43 0.87 -7.41 -16.55
C GLY A 43 0.16 -6.06 -16.45
N LYS A 44 -0.98 -5.99 -15.75
CA LYS A 44 -1.75 -4.77 -15.52
C LYS A 44 -1.68 -4.41 -14.04
N PRO A 45 -1.46 -3.13 -13.70
CA PRO A 45 -1.36 -2.72 -12.30
C PRO A 45 -2.67 -2.87 -11.53
N LYS A 46 -2.49 -3.35 -10.30
CA LYS A 46 -3.53 -3.70 -9.32
C LYS A 46 -3.25 -2.90 -8.04
N GLN A 47 -4.01 -1.85 -7.81
CA GLN A 47 -3.78 -0.90 -6.72
C GLN A 47 -4.73 -1.17 -5.56
N PHE A 48 -4.18 -1.30 -4.35
CA PHE A 48 -4.91 -1.50 -3.12
C PHE A 48 -4.62 -0.35 -2.17
N PHE A 49 -5.63 0.43 -1.81
CA PHE A 49 -5.54 1.49 -0.80
C PHE A 49 -6.25 1.02 0.46
N ILE A 50 -5.49 0.78 1.53
CA ILE A 50 -5.99 0.18 2.76
C ILE A 50 -5.94 1.21 3.89
N GLN A 51 -7.11 1.77 4.19
CA GLN A 51 -7.34 2.55 5.38
C GLN A 51 -7.78 1.61 6.50
N ALA A 52 -6.89 1.35 7.46
CA ALA A 52 -7.30 0.57 8.61
C ALA A 52 -6.54 0.95 9.89
N CYS A 53 -7.28 1.22 10.96
CA CYS A 53 -6.73 1.61 12.27
C CYS A 53 -6.34 0.39 13.10
N LYS A 54 -5.19 0.44 13.79
CA LYS A 54 -4.86 -0.53 14.85
C LYS A 54 -4.28 0.04 16.15
N GLY A 55 -3.68 1.23 16.14
CA GLY A 55 -3.00 1.73 17.32
C GLY A 55 -3.92 2.22 18.45
N THR A 56 -3.52 2.01 19.70
CA THR A 56 -3.82 2.95 20.79
C THR A 56 -2.79 4.09 20.83
N SER A 57 -1.61 3.87 20.24
CA SER A 57 -0.51 4.81 20.11
C SER A 57 -0.69 5.76 18.93
N TYR A 58 -0.33 7.02 19.19
CA TYR A 58 -0.08 8.01 18.15
C TYR A 58 1.24 7.71 17.47
N GLN A 59 1.36 8.05 16.18
CA GLN A 59 2.67 8.10 15.55
C GLN A 59 3.49 9.13 16.32
N VAL A 60 4.68 8.74 16.80
CA VAL A 60 5.57 9.67 17.48
C VAL A 60 6.04 10.70 16.46
N GLU A 61 5.67 11.96 16.67
CA GLU A 61 6.18 13.09 15.91
C GLU A 61 7.63 13.33 16.32
N THR A 62 8.58 12.99 15.46
CA THR A 62 9.96 13.46 15.61
C THR A 62 10.02 14.87 15.04
N VAL A 63 10.47 15.84 15.84
CA VAL A 63 10.83 17.18 15.35
C VAL A 63 11.97 17.01 14.36
N ILE A 64 11.67 17.25 13.08
CA ILE A 64 12.69 17.27 12.04
C ILE A 64 13.43 18.61 12.17
N ASN A 65 14.52 18.64 12.93
CA ASN A 65 15.46 19.76 12.83
C ASN A 65 16.09 19.68 11.44
N SER A 66 15.81 20.68 10.62
CA SER A 66 16.17 20.78 9.18
C SER A 66 17.67 20.94 8.93
N SER A 67 18.53 20.08 9.49
CA SER A 67 19.98 20.17 9.33
C SER A 67 20.68 18.81 9.49
N VAL A 68 20.29 17.81 8.69
CA VAL A 68 21.14 16.63 8.49
C VAL A 68 21.68 16.69 7.06
N GLN A 69 22.97 17.04 6.97
CA GLN A 69 23.75 16.90 5.74
C GLN A 69 23.76 15.42 5.35
N ARG A 70 23.40 15.15 4.10
CA ARG A 70 23.41 13.80 3.51
C ARG A 70 24.86 13.35 3.32
N GLU A 71 25.33 12.42 4.13
CA GLU A 71 26.44 11.55 3.73
C GLU A 71 25.86 10.42 2.88
N VAL A 72 26.12 10.48 1.58
CA VAL A 72 25.83 9.41 0.62
C VAL A 72 26.99 8.43 0.68
N GLN A 73 26.84 7.35 1.45
CA GLN A 73 27.65 6.14 1.21
C GLN A 73 26.97 5.34 0.11
N GLY A 74 27.52 5.45 -1.10
CA GLY A 74 27.10 4.68 -2.26
C GLY A 74 27.60 3.25 -2.13
N GLU A 75 26.72 2.33 -1.76
CA GLU A 75 26.97 0.90 -1.88
C GLU A 75 26.54 0.46 -3.28
N GLY A 76 27.52 0.43 -4.20
CA GLY A 76 27.31 -0.04 -5.57
C GLY A 76 26.94 -1.52 -5.59
N HIS A 77 25.67 -1.83 -5.84
CA HIS A 77 25.26 -3.17 -6.23
C HIS A 77 25.58 -3.37 -7.71
N ASN A 78 26.49 -4.30 -8.00
CA ASN A 78 26.77 -4.75 -9.35
C ASN A 78 25.52 -5.44 -9.93
N GLU A 79 24.96 -4.89 -11.00
CA GLU A 79 23.94 -5.57 -11.81
C GLU A 79 24.64 -6.64 -12.66
N ALA A 80 24.31 -7.91 -12.39
CA ALA A 80 24.70 -9.02 -13.25
C ALA A 80 23.63 -9.18 -14.34
N ASP A 81 23.98 -8.74 -15.56
CA ASP A 81 23.27 -9.09 -16.79
C ASP A 81 23.51 -10.58 -17.10
N GLY A 82 22.43 -11.35 -17.24
CA GLY A 82 22.48 -12.80 -17.42
C GLY A 82 21.09 -13.40 -17.62
N GLY A 83 20.54 -13.23 -18.82
CA GLY A 83 19.15 -13.58 -19.14
C GLY A 83 18.80 -15.07 -19.11
N THR A 84 17.54 -15.35 -18.78
CA THR A 84 16.63 -16.33 -19.41
C THR A 84 15.25 -16.05 -18.81
N ILE A 85 14.17 -15.96 -19.62
CA ILE A 85 12.83 -15.46 -19.24
C ILE A 85 12.53 -15.63 -17.73
N GLU A 86 12.69 -14.51 -17.02
CA GLU A 86 12.42 -14.34 -15.61
C GLU A 86 10.96 -14.70 -15.34
N SER A 87 10.71 -15.70 -14.50
CA SER A 87 9.36 -15.98 -14.04
C SER A 87 8.88 -14.78 -13.22
N ILE A 88 7.99 -13.98 -13.79
CA ILE A 88 7.34 -12.89 -13.07
C ILE A 88 6.55 -13.49 -11.89
N PRO A 89 6.75 -13.05 -10.64
CA PRO A 89 6.03 -13.58 -9.49
C PRO A 89 4.51 -13.46 -9.63
N ALA A 90 3.76 -14.41 -9.04
CA ALA A 90 2.29 -14.38 -8.99
C ALA A 90 1.73 -13.08 -8.37
N GLU A 91 2.50 -12.47 -7.46
CA GLU A 91 2.18 -11.20 -6.79
C GLU A 91 2.67 -9.95 -7.52
N ALA A 92 3.10 -10.07 -8.79
CA ALA A 92 3.54 -8.94 -9.57
C ALA A 92 2.41 -7.96 -9.93
N ASP A 93 2.82 -6.74 -10.25
CA ASP A 93 1.95 -5.62 -10.61
C ASP A 93 0.99 -5.15 -9.49
N PHE A 94 1.25 -5.51 -8.22
CA PHE A 94 0.48 -4.98 -7.08
C PHE A 94 1.15 -3.76 -6.46
N LEU A 95 0.38 -2.70 -6.28
CA LEU A 95 0.72 -1.57 -5.40
C LEU A 95 -0.19 -1.64 -4.18
N VAL A 96 0.38 -1.71 -2.97
CA VAL A 96 -0.39 -1.68 -1.72
C VAL A 96 0.01 -0.44 -0.92
N GLY A 97 -0.91 0.51 -0.83
CA GLY A 97 -0.79 1.67 0.03
C GLY A 97 -1.52 1.45 1.36
N MET A 98 -0.81 1.69 2.47
CA MET A 98 -1.37 1.59 3.82
C MET A 98 -1.49 3.00 4.43
N ALA A 99 -2.63 3.31 5.06
CA ALA A 99 -2.84 4.61 5.70
C ALA A 99 -1.90 4.87 6.89
N THR A 100 -1.39 3.81 7.51
CA THR A 100 -0.46 3.89 8.64
C THR A 100 0.54 2.75 8.63
N VAL A 101 1.68 2.97 9.28
CA VAL A 101 2.60 1.91 9.68
C VAL A 101 1.96 0.99 10.73
N ASP A 102 2.61 -0.14 10.98
CA ASP A 102 2.14 -1.10 11.99
C ASP A 102 1.98 -0.44 13.37
N ASP A 103 0.93 -0.85 14.08
CA ASP A 103 0.59 -0.44 15.45
C ASP A 103 0.35 1.07 15.68
N CYS A 104 0.11 1.85 14.62
CA CYS A 104 -0.26 3.27 14.71
C CYS A 104 -1.75 3.55 14.44
N ARG A 105 -2.25 4.68 14.95
CA ARG A 105 -3.61 5.19 14.65
C ARG A 105 -3.67 5.84 13.28
N SER A 106 -4.76 5.56 12.56
CA SER A 106 -5.09 6.25 11.32
C SER A 106 -6.25 7.20 11.58
N PHE A 107 -6.17 8.44 11.11
CA PHE A 107 -7.16 9.47 11.42
C PHE A 107 -8.29 9.50 10.39
N ARG A 108 -9.53 9.59 10.90
CA ARG A 108 -10.73 9.82 10.11
C ARG A 108 -11.52 10.96 10.73
N HIS A 109 -11.71 12.03 9.96
CA HIS A 109 -12.69 13.04 10.28
C HIS A 109 -14.09 12.52 9.94
N THR A 110 -15.07 12.75 10.81
CA THR A 110 -16.42 12.17 10.67
C THR A 110 -17.18 12.73 9.48
N ARG A 111 -16.91 13.99 9.09
CA ARG A 111 -17.58 14.67 7.96
C ARG A 111 -16.73 14.72 6.69
N GLU A 112 -15.40 14.79 6.83
CA GLU A 112 -14.48 14.99 5.69
C GLU A 112 -13.79 13.70 5.24
N GLY A 113 -14.00 12.59 5.97
CA GLY A 113 -13.39 11.31 5.65
C GLY A 113 -11.95 11.19 6.17
N THR A 114 -11.16 10.29 5.60
CA THR A 114 -9.79 10.06 6.05
C THR A 114 -8.80 10.90 5.27
N ILE A 115 -7.80 11.43 5.97
CA ILE A 115 -6.73 12.24 5.37
C ILE A 115 -6.03 11.46 4.25
N TYR A 116 -5.73 10.19 4.51
CA TYR A 116 -5.05 9.31 3.56
C TYR A 116 -5.81 9.14 2.24
N ILE A 117 -7.11 8.83 2.29
CA ILE A 117 -7.91 8.65 1.07
C ILE A 117 -8.14 9.99 0.36
N HIS A 118 -8.29 11.08 1.11
CA HIS A 118 -8.40 12.41 0.54
C HIS A 118 -7.17 12.75 -0.32
N TYR A 119 -5.96 12.57 0.22
CA TYR A 119 -4.74 12.81 -0.53
C TYR A 119 -4.55 11.81 -1.67
N ALA A 120 -4.77 10.50 -1.45
CA ALA A 120 -4.66 9.51 -2.53
C ALA A 120 -5.54 9.88 -3.74
N ASN A 121 -6.75 10.39 -3.49
CA ASN A 121 -7.64 10.89 -4.54
C ASN A 121 -7.11 12.16 -5.22
N SER A 122 -6.56 13.11 -4.45
CA SER A 122 -5.98 14.35 -5.00
C SER A 122 -4.81 14.04 -5.94
N TRP A 123 -3.85 13.24 -5.47
CA TRP A 123 -2.69 12.82 -6.26
C TRP A 123 -3.08 12.11 -7.54
N GLY A 124 -4.08 11.22 -7.48
CA GLY A 124 -4.59 10.54 -8.67
C GLY A 124 -5.26 11.48 -9.68
N ARG A 125 -5.80 12.63 -9.27
CA ARG A 125 -6.39 13.63 -10.19
C ARG A 125 -5.31 14.49 -10.84
N GLU A 126 -4.33 14.94 -10.06
CA GLU A 126 -3.25 15.78 -10.53
C GLU A 126 -2.34 15.05 -11.51
N GLY A 127 -1.98 13.79 -11.21
CA GLY A 127 -1.22 12.94 -12.12
C GLY A 127 -1.95 12.47 -13.39
N ARG A 128 -3.24 12.81 -13.55
CA ARG A 128 -4.00 12.61 -14.81
C ARG A 128 -4.05 13.87 -15.67
N SER A 129 -3.52 14.99 -15.17
CA SER A 129 -3.51 16.27 -15.88
C SER A 129 -2.23 16.49 -16.71
N CYS A 130 -1.35 15.49 -16.78
CA CYS A 130 -0.13 15.46 -17.59
C CYS A 130 -0.31 14.68 -18.90
#